data_AF-A0A377K889-F1
#
_entry.id   AF-A0A377K889-F1
#
_cell.length_a   1.000
_cell.length_b   1.000
_cell.length_c   1.000
_cell.angle_alpha   90.00
_cell.angle_beta   90.00
_cell.angle_gamma   90.00
#
_symmetry.space_group_name_H-M   'P 1'
#
loop_
_entity.id
_entity.type
_entity.pdbx_description
1 polymer ?
#
loop_
_entity_poly.entity_id
_entity_poly.type
_entity_poly.pdbx_seq_one_letter_code
_entity_poly.pdbx_strand_id
1 'polypeptide(L)'
;MTQGAVKTTGKRSRAVSAKKKAILSAALDTFSQFGFHGTRLEQIAELAGVSKTNLLYYFPSKEALYIAVLRQILDIWLAPLKAFREDFAPLAAIKEYIRLKLEVSRDYPQASRLFCMEMLAGAPLLMDELTGDFEGIN
;
A
#
# COMPACT_ATOMS: atom_id res chain seq x y z
N MET A 1 -33.85 -37.19 -0.41
CA MET A 1 -33.03 -36.78 -1.57
C MET A 1 -32.36 -35.45 -1.24
N THR A 2 -31.05 -35.54 -1.03
CA THR A 2 -29.98 -34.53 -0.88
C THR A 2 -30.32 -33.03 -0.95
N GLN A 3 -30.22 -32.34 0.20
CA GLN A 3 -29.89 -30.91 0.23
C GLN A 3 -28.38 -30.73 0.02
N GLY A 4 -28.03 -29.93 -0.99
CA GLY A 4 -26.67 -29.57 -1.34
C GLY A 4 -26.01 -28.65 -0.31
N ALA A 5 -24.74 -28.93 -0.04
CA ALA A 5 -23.91 -28.26 0.93
C ALA A 5 -23.77 -26.74 0.69
N VAL A 6 -23.99 -25.96 1.76
CA VAL A 6 -23.65 -24.53 1.85
C VAL A 6 -22.13 -24.39 1.69
N LYS A 7 -21.67 -23.77 0.60
CA LYS A 7 -20.24 -23.52 0.36
C LYS A 7 -19.67 -22.51 1.35
N THR A 8 -18.63 -22.92 2.07
CA THR A 8 -17.85 -22.18 3.08
C THR A 8 -16.95 -21.08 2.46
N THR A 9 -17.51 -20.15 1.68
CA THR A 9 -16.74 -19.10 0.98
C THR A 9 -16.13 -18.04 1.92
N GLY A 10 -16.56 -17.96 3.17
CA GLY A 10 -16.16 -16.89 4.11
C GLY A 10 -14.80 -17.07 4.80
N LYS A 11 -14.41 -18.31 5.18
CA LYS A 11 -13.22 -18.53 6.04
C LYS A 11 -11.91 -18.48 5.26
N ARG A 12 -11.89 -19.06 4.05
CA ARG A 12 -10.71 -19.08 3.17
C ARG A 12 -10.36 -17.69 2.65
N SER A 13 -11.35 -16.91 2.21
CA SER A 13 -11.15 -15.53 1.73
C SER A 13 -10.56 -14.62 2.82
N ARG A 14 -11.06 -14.71 4.07
CA ARG A 14 -10.50 -13.97 5.20
C ARG A 14 -9.05 -14.34 5.51
N ALA A 15 -8.72 -15.62 5.48
CA ALA A 15 -7.35 -16.08 5.71
C ALA A 15 -6.37 -15.59 4.62
N VAL A 16 -6.82 -15.58 3.35
CA VAL A 16 -6.05 -15.03 2.22
C VAL A 16 -5.82 -13.52 2.40
N SER A 17 -6.85 -12.76 2.77
CA SER A 17 -6.74 -11.32 3.04
C SER A 17 -5.80 -11.02 4.21
N ALA A 18 -5.89 -11.79 5.30
CA ALA A 18 -5.01 -11.64 6.47
C ALA A 18 -3.54 -11.88 6.11
N LYS A 19 -3.24 -12.91 5.31
CA LYS A 19 -1.86 -13.17 4.84
C LYS A 19 -1.34 -12.05 3.94
N LYS A 20 -2.15 -11.57 3.00
CA LYS A 20 -1.75 -10.46 2.13
C LYS A 20 -1.42 -9.20 2.95
N LYS A 21 -2.25 -8.89 3.97
CA LYS A 21 -2.00 -7.77 4.89
C LYS A 21 -0.73 -7.96 5.72
N ALA A 22 -0.47 -9.15 6.24
CA ALA A 22 0.75 -9.45 6.99
C ALA A 22 2.01 -9.24 6.13
N ILE A 23 1.99 -9.70 4.87
CA ILE A 23 3.08 -9.51 3.92
C ILE A 23 3.29 -8.02 3.62
N LEU A 24 2.23 -7.26 3.36
CA LEU A 24 2.33 -5.82 3.08
C LEU A 24 2.87 -5.04 4.28
N SER A 25 2.43 -5.38 5.50
CA SER A 25 2.94 -4.75 6.73
C SER A 25 4.43 -5.02 6.92
N ALA A 26 4.85 -6.29 6.81
CA ALA A 26 6.25 -6.67 6.92
C ALA A 26 7.13 -6.02 5.83
N ALA A 27 6.59 -5.92 4.62
CA ALA A 27 7.26 -5.27 3.50
C ALA A 27 7.45 -3.77 3.75
N LEU A 28 6.40 -3.08 4.22
CA LEU A 28 6.47 -1.67 4.58
C LEU A 28 7.58 -1.41 5.61
N ASP A 29 7.59 -2.18 6.70
CA ASP A 29 8.58 -2.00 7.75
C ASP A 29 10.00 -2.22 7.23
N THR A 30 10.21 -3.30 6.46
CA THR A 30 11.51 -3.67 5.91
C THR A 30 12.01 -2.67 4.87
N PHE A 31 11.17 -2.31 3.89
CA PHE A 31 11.55 -1.33 2.86
C PHE A 31 11.80 0.05 3.45
N SER A 32 11.04 0.47 4.46
CA SER A 32 11.25 1.78 5.12
C SER A 32 12.58 1.87 5.89
N GLN A 33 13.19 0.74 6.22
CA GLN A 33 14.47 0.66 6.93
C GLN A 33 15.66 0.50 5.98
N PHE A 34 15.54 -0.37 4.98
CA PHE A 34 16.66 -0.78 4.12
C PHE A 34 16.57 -0.25 2.69
N GLY A 35 15.46 0.40 2.32
CA GLY A 35 15.15 0.79 0.95
C GLY A 35 14.90 -0.40 0.02
N PHE A 36 14.59 -0.11 -1.25
CA PHE A 36 14.29 -1.14 -2.25
C PHE A 36 15.48 -2.10 -2.48
N HIS A 37 16.69 -1.57 -2.71
CA HIS A 37 17.87 -2.38 -3.03
C HIS A 37 18.41 -3.16 -1.83
N GLY A 38 18.37 -2.59 -0.62
CA GLY A 38 18.86 -3.24 0.60
C GLY A 38 17.94 -4.34 1.14
N THR A 39 16.70 -4.41 0.67
CA THR A 39 15.70 -5.38 1.13
C THR A 39 15.75 -6.70 0.36
N ARG A 40 15.72 -7.82 1.09
CA ARG A 40 15.58 -9.18 0.57
C ARG A 40 14.18 -9.74 0.85
N LEU A 41 13.63 -10.50 -0.09
CA LEU A 41 12.29 -11.10 0.05
C LEU A 41 12.22 -12.12 1.18
N GLU A 42 13.34 -12.77 1.50
CA GLU A 42 13.47 -13.70 2.62
C GLU A 42 13.19 -13.03 3.96
N GLN A 43 13.73 -11.81 4.16
CA GLN A 43 13.53 -11.02 5.38
C GLN A 43 12.04 -10.67 5.58
N ILE A 44 11.39 -10.27 4.49
CA ILE A 44 9.95 -9.95 4.51
C ILE A 44 9.12 -11.22 4.80
N ALA A 45 9.45 -12.34 4.15
CA ALA A 45 8.72 -13.59 4.33
C ALA A 45 8.84 -14.09 5.79
N GLU A 46 10.03 -14.03 6.37
CA GLU A 46 10.30 -14.36 7.76
C GLU A 46 9.49 -13.46 8.71
N LEU A 47 9.55 -12.14 8.53
CA LEU A 47 8.81 -11.18 9.36
C LEU A 47 7.28 -11.36 9.23
N ALA A 48 6.79 -11.73 8.04
CA ALA A 48 5.37 -11.99 7.80
C ALA A 48 4.92 -13.40 8.25
N GLY A 49 5.83 -14.26 8.73
CA GLY A 49 5.51 -15.64 9.14
C GLY A 49 5.05 -16.53 7.99
N VAL A 50 5.57 -16.31 6.77
CA VAL A 50 5.24 -17.09 5.57
C VAL A 50 6.51 -17.60 4.86
N SER A 51 6.38 -18.62 4.01
CA SER A 51 7.50 -19.01 3.16
C SER A 51 7.69 -18.03 2.00
N LYS A 52 8.92 -17.91 1.46
CA LYS A 52 9.19 -17.12 0.25
C LYS A 52 8.30 -17.53 -0.93
N THR A 53 8.06 -18.83 -1.11
CA THR A 53 7.14 -19.33 -2.14
C THR A 53 5.71 -18.85 -1.91
N ASN A 54 5.24 -18.80 -0.65
CA ASN A 54 3.92 -18.28 -0.32
C ASN A 54 3.82 -16.76 -0.55
N LEU A 55 4.88 -16.01 -0.24
CA LEU A 55 4.97 -14.59 -0.57
C LEU A 55 4.90 -14.36 -2.08
N LEU A 56 5.71 -15.10 -2.85
CA LEU A 56 5.77 -14.98 -4.31
C LEU A 56 4.47 -15.37 -5.01
N TYR A 57 3.65 -16.22 -4.39
CA TYR A 57 2.30 -16.50 -4.84
C TYR A 57 1.39 -15.25 -4.80
N TYR A 58 1.56 -14.36 -3.81
CA TYR A 58 0.80 -13.12 -3.71
C TYR A 58 1.42 -11.97 -4.50
N PHE A 59 2.75 -11.89 -4.52
CA PHE A 59 3.51 -10.81 -5.13
C PHE A 59 4.66 -11.41 -5.94
N PRO A 60 4.54 -11.49 -7.28
CA PRO A 60 5.43 -12.30 -8.12
C PRO A 60 6.87 -11.80 -8.17
N SER A 61 7.13 -10.56 -7.74
CA SER A 61 8.47 -9.98 -7.68
C SER A 61 8.61 -8.99 -6.51
N LYS A 62 9.85 -8.57 -6.24
CA LYS A 62 10.13 -7.54 -5.21
C LYS A 62 9.57 -6.19 -5.63
N GLU A 63 9.67 -5.86 -6.91
CA GLU A 63 9.09 -4.68 -7.54
C GLU A 63 7.57 -4.67 -7.35
N ALA A 64 6.89 -5.78 -7.65
CA ALA A 64 5.44 -5.88 -7.50
C ALA A 64 4.99 -5.70 -6.04
N LEU A 65 5.75 -6.25 -5.09
CA LEU A 65 5.49 -6.04 -3.66
C LEU A 65 5.74 -4.59 -3.24
N TYR A 66 6.83 -3.98 -3.69
CA TYR A 66 7.19 -2.61 -3.38
C TYR A 66 6.14 -1.62 -3.90
N ILE A 67 5.74 -1.75 -5.16
CA ILE A 67 4.66 -0.96 -5.77
C ILE A 67 3.35 -1.17 -5.00
N ALA A 68 3.02 -2.40 -4.61
CA ALA A 68 1.80 -2.66 -3.84
C ALA A 68 1.81 -1.97 -2.47
N VAL A 69 2.95 -1.89 -1.79
CA VAL A 69 3.10 -1.13 -0.54
C VAL A 69 2.90 0.37 -0.80
N LEU A 70 3.57 0.93 -1.82
CA LEU A 70 3.44 2.35 -2.16
C LEU A 70 2.01 2.72 -2.58
N ARG A 71 1.32 1.87 -3.36
CA ARG A 71 -0.09 2.04 -3.71
C ARG A 71 -0.98 2.07 -2.47
N GLN A 72 -0.77 1.17 -1.51
CA GLN A 72 -1.55 1.18 -0.27
C GLN A 72 -1.36 2.49 0.51
N ILE A 73 -0.15 3.06 0.50
CA ILE A 73 0.13 4.37 1.11
C ILE A 73 -0.58 5.48 0.34
N LEU A 74 -0.50 5.47 -1.00
CA LEU A 74 -1.18 6.42 -1.87
C LEU A 74 -2.70 6.39 -1.69
N ASP A 75 -3.32 5.21 -1.56
CA ASP A 75 -4.75 5.08 -1.33
C ASP A 75 -5.19 5.82 -0.07
N ILE A 76 -4.43 5.68 1.03
CA ILE A 76 -4.69 6.37 2.29
C ILE A 76 -4.49 7.88 2.14
N TRP A 77 -3.43 8.29 1.43
CA TRP A 77 -3.06 9.70 1.30
C TRP A 77 -3.91 10.48 0.33
N LEU A 78 -4.34 9.84 -0.76
CA LEU A 78 -5.15 10.46 -1.80
C LEU A 78 -6.63 10.37 -1.48
N ALA A 79 -7.08 9.54 -0.54
CA ALA A 79 -8.49 9.46 -0.17
C ALA A 79 -9.13 10.83 0.16
N PRO A 80 -8.50 11.72 0.95
CA PRO A 80 -9.08 13.05 1.21
C PRO A 80 -9.07 13.94 -0.03
N LEU A 81 -8.04 13.85 -0.87
CA LEU A 81 -7.93 14.62 -2.10
C LEU A 81 -8.98 14.17 -3.13
N LYS A 82 -9.18 12.85 -3.28
CA LYS A 82 -10.21 12.23 -4.13
C LYS A 82 -11.63 12.56 -3.65
N ALA A 83 -11.78 13.02 -2.40
CA ALA A 83 -13.05 13.48 -1.85
C ALA A 83 -13.32 14.98 -2.06
N PHE A 84 -12.38 15.73 -2.65
CA PHE A 84 -12.59 17.15 -2.96
C PHE A 84 -13.71 17.32 -3.98
N ARG A 85 -14.48 18.38 -3.80
CA ARG A 85 -15.58 18.76 -4.68
C ARG A 85 -15.47 20.25 -5.00
N GLU A 86 -16.02 20.64 -6.14
CA GLU A 86 -15.98 22.03 -6.62
C GLU A 86 -16.68 23.01 -5.66
N ASP A 87 -17.67 22.54 -4.90
CA ASP A 87 -18.42 23.32 -3.92
C ASP A 87 -17.71 23.46 -2.55
N PHE A 88 -16.52 22.88 -2.39
CA PHE A 88 -15.75 23.03 -1.15
C PHE A 88 -15.10 24.41 -1.07
N ALA A 89 -15.10 25.00 0.14
CA ALA A 89 -14.29 26.17 0.43
C ALA A 89 -12.79 25.83 0.29
N PRO A 90 -12.04 26.38 -0.69
CA PRO A 90 -10.72 25.85 -1.06
C PRO A 90 -9.72 25.87 0.10
N LEU A 91 -9.68 26.97 0.86
CA LEU A 91 -8.78 27.09 2.01
C LEU A 91 -9.09 26.09 3.12
N ALA A 92 -10.38 25.79 3.36
CA ALA A 92 -10.78 24.83 4.38
C ALA A 92 -10.41 23.39 3.95
N ALA A 93 -10.66 23.05 2.68
CA ALA A 93 -10.30 21.76 2.10
C ALA A 93 -8.79 21.52 2.14
N ILE A 94 -7.99 22.51 1.73
CA ILE A 94 -6.52 22.42 1.78
C ILE A 94 -6.04 22.29 3.23
N LYS A 95 -6.58 23.08 4.17
CA LYS A 95 -6.20 23.01 5.59
C LYS A 95 -6.48 21.63 6.17
N GLU A 96 -7.63 21.05 5.85
CA GLU A 96 -8.00 19.71 6.30
C GLU A 96 -7.11 18.65 5.67
N TYR A 97 -6.80 18.78 4.38
CA TYR A 97 -5.88 17.87 3.71
C TYR A 97 -4.47 17.92 4.32
N ILE A 98 -3.94 19.11 4.60
CA ILE A 98 -2.65 19.28 5.29
C ILE A 98 -2.70 18.61 6.68
N ARG A 99 -3.78 18.81 7.45
CA ARG A 99 -3.95 18.18 8.77
C ARG A 99 -3.90 16.65 8.66
N LEU A 100 -4.65 16.05 7.73
CA LEU A 100 -4.66 14.61 7.52
C LEU A 100 -3.30 14.08 7.08
N LYS A 101 -2.59 14.79 6.20
CA LYS A 101 -1.22 14.43 5.80
C LYS A 101 -0.23 14.43 6.96
N LEU A 102 -0.37 15.40 7.87
CA LEU A 102 0.45 15.48 9.10
C LEU A 102 0.12 14.35 10.07
N GLU A 103 -1.17 14.00 10.24
CA GLU A 103 -1.59 12.89 11.08
C GLU A 103 -1.06 11.55 10.58
N VAL A 104 -1.15 11.29 9.27
CA VAL A 104 -0.60 10.05 8.71
C VAL A 104 0.93 10.01 8.83
N SER A 105 1.61 11.16 8.71
CA SER A 105 3.06 11.24 8.93
C SER A 105 3.45 10.98 10.38
N ARG A 106 2.61 11.38 11.34
CA ARG A 106 2.80 11.12 12.78
C ARG A 106 2.51 9.67 13.14
N ASP A 107 1.40 9.12 12.66
CA ASP A 107 0.86 7.82 13.10
C ASP A 107 1.46 6.65 12.30
N TYR A 108 1.93 6.91 11.07
CA TYR A 108 2.54 5.93 10.18
C TYR A 108 3.86 6.46 9.57
N PRO A 109 4.85 6.82 10.40
CA PRO A 109 6.09 7.45 9.92
C PRO A 109 6.87 6.56 8.96
N GLN A 110 6.75 5.23 9.04
CA GLN A 110 7.36 4.29 8.08
C GLN A 110 6.79 4.43 6.66
N ALA A 111 5.48 4.68 6.53
CA ALA A 111 4.85 4.93 5.24
C ALA A 111 5.32 6.26 4.65
N SER A 112 5.38 7.30 5.49
CA SER A 112 5.89 8.61 5.09
C SER A 112 7.35 8.55 4.62
N ARG A 113 8.21 7.88 5.41
CA ARG A 113 9.63 7.67 5.04
C ARG A 113 9.77 6.92 3.72
N LEU A 114 9.08 5.80 3.56
CA LEU A 114 9.21 4.97 2.36
C LEU A 114 8.81 5.73 1.09
N PHE A 115 7.68 6.45 1.16
CA PHE A 115 7.27 7.30 0.04
C PHE A 115 8.28 8.41 -0.23
N CYS A 116 8.77 9.10 0.80
CA CYS A 116 9.79 10.14 0.61
C CYS A 116 11.07 9.59 -0.01
N MET A 117 11.53 8.40 0.39
CA MET A 117 12.69 7.75 -0.20
C MET A 117 12.50 7.50 -1.69
N GLU A 118 11.31 7.03 -2.09
CA GLU A 118 10.97 6.84 -3.52
C GLU A 118 10.97 8.16 -4.28
N MET A 119 10.37 9.23 -3.73
CA MET A 119 10.35 10.55 -4.37
C MET A 119 11.75 11.14 -4.51
N LEU A 120 12.59 11.02 -3.49
CA LEU A 120 13.97 11.52 -3.51
C LEU A 120 14.85 10.76 -4.52
N ALA A 121 14.50 9.51 -4.83
CA ALA A 121 15.14 8.73 -5.88
C ALA A 121 14.65 9.09 -7.31
N GLY A 122 13.70 10.04 -7.44
CA GLY A 122 13.09 10.41 -8.72
C GLY A 122 11.88 9.54 -9.10
N ALA A 123 11.27 8.87 -8.12
CA ALA A 123 10.09 8.01 -8.28
C ALA A 123 10.22 6.89 -9.35
N PRO A 124 11.36 6.19 -9.47
CA PRO A 124 11.63 5.25 -10.56
C PRO A 124 10.62 4.09 -10.66
N LEU A 125 9.98 3.69 -9.57
CA LEU A 125 8.97 2.62 -9.54
C LEU A 125 7.55 3.14 -9.29
N LEU A 126 7.38 4.44 -9.02
CA LEU A 126 6.09 5.04 -8.69
C LEU A 126 5.58 6.05 -9.74
N MET A 127 6.44 6.56 -10.64
CA MET A 127 6.01 7.54 -11.64
C MET A 127 4.83 7.07 -12.47
N ASP A 128 4.85 5.82 -12.96
CA ASP A 128 3.75 5.26 -13.77
C ASP A 128 2.42 5.22 -13.01
N GLU A 129 2.46 4.98 -11.69
CA GLU A 129 1.28 4.99 -10.84
C GLU A 129 0.75 6.40 -10.61
N LEU A 130 1.66 7.37 -10.48
CA LEU A 130 1.29 8.77 -10.28
C LEU A 130 0.71 9.37 -11.56
N THR A 131 1.28 9.07 -12.74
CA THR A 131 0.82 9.63 -14.02
C THR A 131 -0.45 8.98 -14.54
N GLY A 132 -0.66 7.69 -14.26
CA GLY A 132 -1.85 6.95 -14.69
C GLY A 132 -3.18 7.51 -14.17
N ASP A 133 -3.18 8.15 -12.99
CA ASP A 133 -4.38 8.77 -12.40
C ASP A 133 -4.69 10.16 -13.01
N PHE A 134 -3.76 10.80 -13.76
CA PHE A 134 -3.96 12.13 -14.34
C PHE A 134 -4.46 12.15 -15.79
N GLU A 135 -4.42 11.02 -16.52
CA GLU A 135 -4.95 10.95 -17.90
C GLU A 135 -6.48 11.09 -17.99
N GLY A 136 -7.18 11.08 -16.85
CA GLY A 136 -8.63 11.29 -16.76
C GLY A 136 -9.08 12.72 -16.42
N ILE A 137 -8.17 13.71 -16.37
CA ILE A 137 -8.45 15.10 -15.94
C ILE A 137 -8.22 16.10 -17.10
N ASN A 138 -8.66 15.77 -18.32
CA ASN A 138 -8.77 16.71 -19.43
C ASN A 138 -10.21 16.80 -19.92
#